data_AF-A0A914RSE5-F1
#
_entry.id   AF-A0A914RSE5-F1
#
_cell.length_a   1.000
_cell.length_b   1.000
_cell.length_c   1.000
_cell.angle_alpha   90.00
_cell.angle_beta   90.00
_cell.angle_gamma   90.00
#
_symmetry.space_group_name_H-M   'P 1'
#
loop_
_entity.id
_entity.type
_entity.pdbx_description
1 polymer ?
#
loop_
_entity_poly.entity_id
_entity_poly.type
_entity_poly.pdbx_seq_one_letter_code
_entity_poly.pdbx_strand_id
1 'polypeptide(L)'
;LSICYRYWEIVDPDKRIDCLPAPRTDSVGNRCAQVGCIYDNNANGGVPACYFPRRSGYVKTGTTTDGVVLERYPGVANPYGDNMSPIFFKYSQIGSTVNIRIGPEGRYEPPLSLPRESYDTGEVLVVEQSTETGVFAFKVKRLSTNQSIWDTTIGEEQFRPHLCGLMFADQYIQIAAFIGSSEIFGLGEHTRSRFRHVVNNYTTWPMFSRDQFPSSSTSYQNLYGVYPFYLAVENDHKAHGVLILNSNAQELMIGPAPHIVYRTIGGMLDIYFFPGPRPEDVVRQYAAFVGKPALPPYWAFGYQLCKYGYKSLTELKETISEVQKAGIPLDVVYADIDHMDLYQDFTLGQAWT
;
A
#
# COMPACT_ATOMS: atom_id res chain seq x y z
N LEU A 1 -37.36 -19.02 -11.35
CA LEU A 1 -37.06 -18.79 -9.91
C LEU A 1 -35.69 -18.16 -9.62
N SER A 2 -34.77 -18.04 -10.60
CA SER A 2 -33.38 -17.57 -10.38
C SER A 2 -33.12 -16.05 -10.51
N ILE A 3 -34.12 -15.25 -10.91
CA ILE A 3 -33.93 -13.81 -11.22
C ILE A 3 -34.26 -12.92 -10.01
N CYS A 4 -35.22 -13.29 -9.16
CA CYS A 4 -35.58 -12.50 -7.98
C CYS A 4 -34.52 -12.52 -6.85
N TYR A 5 -33.59 -13.48 -6.84
CA TYR A 5 -32.57 -13.56 -5.78
C TYR A 5 -31.37 -12.62 -5.99
N ARG A 6 -31.11 -12.12 -7.21
CA ARG A 6 -29.95 -11.24 -7.47
C ARG A 6 -30.16 -9.77 -7.12
N TYR A 7 -31.40 -9.30 -7.02
CA TYR A 7 -31.70 -7.89 -6.68
C TYR A 7 -31.31 -7.51 -5.24
N TRP A 8 -31.08 -8.50 -4.35
CA TRP A 8 -30.75 -8.28 -2.94
C TRP A 8 -29.23 -8.21 -2.67
N GLU A 9 -28.39 -8.31 -3.71
CA GLU A 9 -26.92 -8.30 -3.59
C GLU A 9 -26.26 -6.97 -3.95
N ILE A 10 -27.05 -5.95 -4.32
CA ILE A 10 -26.51 -4.63 -4.71
C ILE A 10 -25.70 -4.06 -3.54
N VAL A 11 -24.47 -3.65 -3.85
CA VAL A 11 -23.55 -2.98 -2.93
C VAL A 11 -23.55 -1.49 -3.26
N ASP A 12 -23.66 -0.67 -2.21
CA ASP A 12 -23.52 0.77 -2.27
C ASP A 12 -22.30 1.15 -3.14
N PRO A 13 -22.46 1.99 -4.19
CA PRO A 13 -21.37 2.50 -5.02
C PRO A 13 -20.12 2.93 -4.27
N ASP A 14 -20.26 3.50 -3.07
CA ASP A 14 -19.14 4.03 -2.30
C ASP A 14 -18.36 2.95 -1.52
N LYS A 15 -18.92 1.74 -1.44
CA LYS A 15 -18.36 0.58 -0.71
C LYS A 15 -17.95 -0.56 -1.63
N ARG A 16 -17.94 -0.35 -2.95
CA ARG A 16 -17.67 -1.42 -3.93
C ARG A 16 -16.18 -1.75 -3.96
N ILE A 17 -15.90 -3.04 -3.88
CA ILE A 17 -14.58 -3.57 -4.21
C ILE A 17 -14.60 -4.03 -5.66
N ASP A 18 -13.71 -3.47 -6.46
CA ASP A 18 -13.56 -3.84 -7.87
C ASP A 18 -13.07 -5.28 -8.01
N CYS A 19 -13.83 -6.09 -8.76
CA CYS A 19 -13.57 -7.50 -9.01
C CYS A 19 -12.76 -7.75 -10.28
N LEU A 20 -12.72 -6.79 -11.21
CA LEU A 20 -12.00 -6.89 -12.47
C LEU A 20 -11.20 -5.60 -12.71
N PRO A 21 -10.06 -5.41 -12.00
CA PRO A 21 -9.26 -4.19 -12.10
C PRO A 21 -8.47 -4.02 -13.41
N ALA A 22 -8.92 -4.62 -14.51
CA ALA A 22 -8.34 -4.42 -15.83
C ALA A 22 -8.75 -3.07 -16.44
N PRO A 23 -7.99 -2.53 -17.41
CA PRO A 23 -8.43 -1.39 -18.20
C PRO A 23 -9.80 -1.69 -18.82
N ARG A 24 -10.74 -0.73 -18.72
CA ARG A 24 -12.10 -0.89 -19.24
C ARG A 24 -12.06 -1.15 -20.75
N THR A 25 -12.21 -2.41 -21.14
CA THR A 25 -12.48 -2.82 -22.54
C THR A 25 -13.98 -2.97 -22.74
N ASP A 26 -14.44 -2.93 -23.98
CA ASP A 26 -15.88 -3.07 -24.33
C ASP A 26 -16.52 -4.40 -23.86
N SER A 27 -15.72 -5.34 -23.35
CA SER A 27 -16.09 -6.68 -22.89
C SER A 27 -16.24 -6.86 -21.37
N VAL A 28 -16.12 -5.79 -20.56
CA VAL A 28 -16.12 -5.87 -19.09
C VAL A 28 -17.39 -6.56 -18.53
N GLY A 29 -18.58 -6.28 -19.07
CA GLY A 29 -19.82 -6.86 -18.57
C GLY A 29 -19.87 -8.40 -18.67
N ASN A 30 -19.45 -8.95 -19.82
CA ASN A 30 -19.42 -10.39 -20.03
C ASN A 30 -18.35 -11.08 -19.16
N ARG A 31 -17.15 -10.49 -19.05
CA ARG A 31 -16.11 -11.03 -18.14
C ARG A 31 -16.56 -10.97 -16.68
N CYS A 32 -17.27 -9.92 -16.27
CA CYS A 32 -17.73 -9.75 -14.89
C CYS A 32 -18.63 -10.91 -14.45
N ALA A 33 -19.62 -11.23 -15.28
CA ALA A 33 -20.51 -12.36 -15.01
C ALA A 33 -19.78 -13.71 -15.06
N GLN A 34 -18.79 -13.88 -15.94
CA GLN A 34 -18.00 -15.11 -16.06
C GLN A 34 -17.18 -15.40 -14.80
N VAL A 35 -16.66 -14.38 -14.12
CA VAL A 35 -15.92 -14.55 -12.86
C VAL A 35 -16.83 -14.61 -11.63
N GLY A 36 -18.16 -14.60 -11.80
CA GLY A 36 -19.12 -14.69 -10.71
C GLY A 36 -19.33 -13.37 -9.97
N CYS A 37 -18.97 -12.23 -10.58
CA CYS A 37 -19.15 -10.91 -10.00
C CYS A 37 -20.42 -10.20 -10.47
N ILE A 38 -20.75 -9.10 -9.80
CA ILE A 38 -21.94 -8.31 -10.07
C ILE A 38 -21.57 -7.15 -10.99
N TYR A 39 -22.30 -7.02 -12.10
CA TYR A 39 -22.10 -5.95 -13.06
C TYR A 39 -23.23 -4.92 -12.95
N ASP A 40 -22.86 -3.65 -12.84
CA ASP A 40 -23.76 -2.50 -12.83
C ASP A 40 -23.51 -1.60 -14.04
N ASN A 41 -24.47 -1.62 -14.98
CA ASN A 41 -24.45 -0.82 -16.20
C ASN A 41 -24.51 0.70 -15.96
N ASN A 42 -24.95 1.13 -14.78
CA ASN A 42 -25.17 2.54 -14.45
C ASN A 42 -23.98 3.15 -13.68
N ALA A 43 -22.93 2.38 -13.41
CA ALA A 43 -21.76 2.86 -12.68
C ALA A 43 -21.01 3.94 -13.47
N ASN A 44 -20.85 5.11 -12.87
CA ASN A 44 -20.20 6.29 -13.44
C ASN A 44 -19.12 6.83 -12.48
N GLY A 45 -18.40 7.88 -12.90
CA GLY A 45 -17.50 8.62 -11.98
C GLY A 45 -16.34 7.83 -11.37
N GLY A 46 -15.85 6.78 -12.04
CA GLY A 46 -14.77 5.93 -11.53
C GLY A 46 -15.22 4.83 -10.56
N VAL A 47 -16.50 4.79 -10.19
CA VAL A 47 -17.09 3.70 -9.39
C VAL A 47 -16.87 2.36 -10.12
N PRO A 48 -16.48 1.28 -9.40
CA PRO A 48 -16.40 -0.06 -9.97
C PRO A 48 -17.73 -0.52 -10.57
N ALA A 49 -17.72 -0.74 -11.88
CA ALA A 49 -18.87 -1.29 -12.61
C ALA A 49 -18.98 -2.81 -12.42
N CYS A 50 -17.85 -3.50 -12.29
CA CYS A 50 -17.79 -4.90 -11.89
C CYS A 50 -17.28 -5.00 -10.45
N TYR A 51 -18.08 -5.54 -9.54
CA TYR A 51 -17.72 -5.59 -8.13
C TYR A 51 -18.06 -6.95 -7.50
N PHE A 52 -17.40 -7.22 -6.38
CA PHE A 52 -17.57 -8.47 -5.65
C PHE A 52 -19.00 -8.66 -5.12
N PRO A 53 -19.59 -9.86 -5.23
CA PRO A 53 -20.79 -10.22 -4.50
C PRO A 53 -20.48 -10.40 -3.01
N ARG A 54 -21.50 -10.23 -2.17
CA ARG A 54 -21.41 -10.16 -0.69
C ARG A 54 -20.71 -11.35 0.00
N ARG A 55 -20.62 -12.51 -0.65
CA ARG A 55 -19.97 -13.73 -0.13
C ARG A 55 -18.82 -14.15 -1.04
N SER A 56 -17.63 -13.62 -0.80
CA SER A 56 -16.44 -13.96 -1.59
C SER A 56 -15.17 -13.93 -0.75
N GLY A 57 -14.26 -14.88 -0.98
CA GLY A 57 -12.99 -14.96 -0.27
C GLY A 57 -12.70 -16.36 0.24
N TYR A 58 -12.41 -16.49 1.54
CA TYR A 58 -12.02 -17.75 2.19
C TYR A 58 -12.89 -18.02 3.41
N VAL A 59 -13.01 -19.27 3.85
CA VAL A 59 -13.71 -19.70 5.07
C VAL A 59 -12.72 -20.34 6.04
N LYS A 60 -12.96 -20.15 7.33
CA LYS A 60 -12.19 -20.82 8.38
C LYS A 60 -12.63 -22.29 8.49
N THR A 61 -11.73 -23.23 8.23
CA THR A 61 -12.02 -24.68 8.35
C THR A 61 -11.36 -25.34 9.55
N GLY A 62 -10.35 -24.70 10.13
CA GLY A 62 -9.67 -25.22 11.31
C GLY A 62 -8.56 -24.31 11.82
N THR A 63 -7.75 -24.85 12.71
CA THR A 63 -6.53 -24.19 13.21
C THR A 63 -5.45 -25.25 13.37
N THR A 64 -4.27 -24.97 12.86
CA THR A 64 -3.08 -25.84 12.94
C THR A 64 -1.95 -25.09 13.65
N THR A 65 -0.78 -25.71 13.76
CA THR A 65 0.47 -25.04 14.17
C THR A 65 0.82 -23.87 13.26
N ASP A 66 0.38 -23.91 12.00
CA ASP A 66 0.55 -22.86 11.01
C ASP A 66 -0.57 -21.81 11.05
N GLY A 67 -1.35 -21.75 12.13
CA GLY A 67 -2.39 -20.73 12.31
C GLY A 67 -3.76 -21.17 11.80
N VAL A 68 -4.60 -20.20 11.50
CA VAL A 68 -5.99 -20.45 11.07
C VAL A 68 -5.99 -20.93 9.62
N VAL A 69 -6.56 -22.10 9.37
CA VAL A 69 -6.67 -22.69 8.03
C VAL A 69 -7.84 -22.05 7.30
N LEU A 70 -7.54 -21.47 6.15
CA LEU A 70 -8.49 -20.77 5.30
C LEU A 70 -8.65 -21.50 3.97
N GLU A 71 -9.86 -21.98 3.67
CA GLU A 71 -10.18 -22.60 2.39
C GLU A 71 -11.02 -21.67 1.52
N ARG A 72 -10.81 -21.71 0.21
CA ARG A 72 -11.50 -20.82 -0.71
C ARG A 72 -13.02 -21.03 -0.64
N TYR A 73 -13.77 -19.95 -0.48
CA TYR A 73 -15.22 -19.94 -0.62
C TYR A 73 -15.60 -20.01 -2.12
N PRO A 74 -16.48 -20.93 -2.54
CA PRO A 74 -16.89 -21.04 -3.93
C PRO A 74 -17.78 -19.86 -4.34
N GLY A 75 -17.71 -19.44 -5.61
CA GLY A 75 -18.65 -18.46 -6.19
C GLY A 75 -18.00 -17.39 -7.03
N VAL A 76 -16.79 -16.93 -6.67
CA VAL A 76 -16.05 -15.90 -7.43
C VAL A 76 -14.72 -16.45 -7.92
N ALA A 77 -14.50 -16.46 -9.22
CA ALA A 77 -13.23 -16.87 -9.82
C ALA A 77 -12.21 -15.72 -9.75
N ASN A 78 -10.95 -16.05 -9.53
CA ASN A 78 -9.89 -15.04 -9.64
C ASN A 78 -9.57 -14.81 -11.13
N PRO A 79 -9.64 -13.56 -11.63
CA PRO A 79 -9.49 -13.26 -13.05
C PRO A 79 -8.07 -13.47 -13.59
N TYR A 80 -7.06 -13.64 -12.73
CA TYR A 80 -5.64 -13.67 -13.10
C TYR A 80 -4.92 -14.96 -12.64
N GLY A 81 -5.66 -16.00 -12.25
CA GLY A 81 -5.09 -17.31 -11.91
C GLY A 81 -5.92 -18.08 -10.91
N ASP A 82 -5.61 -19.36 -10.72
CA ASP A 82 -6.28 -20.18 -9.71
C ASP A 82 -5.88 -19.72 -8.30
N ASN A 83 -6.89 -19.56 -7.45
CA ASN A 83 -6.67 -19.23 -6.04
C ASN A 83 -6.04 -20.44 -5.33
N MET A 84 -4.99 -20.18 -4.55
CA MET A 84 -4.37 -21.15 -3.67
C MET A 84 -5.34 -21.48 -2.52
N SER A 85 -5.50 -22.76 -2.21
CA SER A 85 -6.35 -23.22 -1.11
C SER A 85 -5.84 -24.59 -0.62
N PRO A 86 -5.53 -24.78 0.66
CA PRO A 86 -5.68 -23.81 1.75
C PRO A 86 -4.61 -22.71 1.73
N ILE A 87 -4.92 -21.59 2.39
CA ILE A 87 -3.94 -20.59 2.85
C ILE A 87 -4.03 -20.45 4.37
N PHE A 88 -3.06 -19.79 4.99
CA PHE A 88 -3.01 -19.65 6.45
C PHE A 88 -3.10 -18.19 6.87
N PHE A 89 -3.82 -17.94 7.96
CA PHE A 89 -3.84 -16.66 8.67
C PHE A 89 -3.13 -16.80 10.01
N LYS A 90 -2.10 -15.97 10.22
CA LYS A 90 -1.35 -15.86 11.47
C LYS A 90 -1.37 -14.41 11.93
N TYR A 91 -1.41 -14.19 13.24
CA TYR A 91 -1.15 -12.87 13.80
C TYR A 91 -0.22 -13.00 15.01
N SER A 92 0.59 -11.98 15.23
CA SER A 92 1.55 -11.89 16.32
C SER A 92 1.70 -10.44 16.77
N GLN A 93 2.48 -10.21 17.83
CA GLN A 93 2.81 -8.88 18.32
C GLN A 93 4.32 -8.73 18.50
N ILE A 94 4.83 -7.55 18.17
CA ILE A 94 6.21 -7.14 18.40
C ILE A 94 6.14 -5.83 19.20
N GLY A 95 6.19 -5.95 20.53
CA GLY A 95 5.81 -4.86 21.44
C GLY A 95 4.36 -4.43 21.19
N SER A 96 4.13 -3.14 20.92
CA SER A 96 2.82 -2.56 20.57
C SER A 96 2.39 -2.83 19.12
N THR A 97 3.31 -3.25 18.25
CA THR A 97 3.04 -3.48 16.82
C THR A 97 2.31 -4.80 16.62
N VAL A 98 1.13 -4.77 16.01
CA VAL A 98 0.44 -5.99 15.58
C VAL A 98 0.97 -6.38 14.20
N ASN A 99 1.28 -7.66 14.01
CA ASN A 99 1.62 -8.24 12.71
C ASN A 99 0.58 -9.26 12.29
N ILE A 100 0.15 -9.20 11.03
CA ILE A 100 -0.77 -10.14 10.40
C ILE A 100 -0.14 -10.68 9.13
N ARG A 101 -0.11 -12.01 9.02
CA ARG A 101 0.43 -12.74 7.87
C ARG A 101 -0.64 -13.61 7.24
N ILE A 102 -0.80 -13.52 5.92
CA ILE A 102 -1.76 -14.31 5.16
C ILE A 102 -1.08 -14.90 3.92
N GLY A 103 -1.24 -16.20 3.72
CA GLY A 103 -0.77 -16.94 2.55
C GLY A 103 -0.20 -18.32 2.91
N PRO A 104 0.25 -19.11 1.93
CA PRO A 104 0.95 -20.37 2.17
C PRO A 104 2.43 -20.15 2.53
N GLU A 105 3.01 -21.08 3.28
CA GLU A 105 4.44 -21.06 3.61
C GLU A 105 5.33 -21.21 2.36
N GLY A 106 6.57 -20.71 2.46
CA GLY A 106 7.59 -20.88 1.42
C GLY A 106 7.45 -19.97 0.18
N ARG A 107 6.52 -19.00 0.20
CA ARG A 107 6.47 -17.95 -0.83
C ARG A 107 7.58 -16.92 -0.62
N TYR A 108 7.85 -16.14 -1.67
CA TYR A 108 8.81 -15.05 -1.60
C TYR A 108 8.41 -14.02 -0.54
N GLU A 109 9.37 -13.72 0.35
CA GLU A 109 9.34 -12.61 1.30
C GLU A 109 10.55 -11.72 1.01
N PRO A 110 10.42 -10.38 1.11
CA PRO A 110 11.56 -9.49 0.95
C PRO A 110 12.70 -9.89 1.92
N PRO A 111 13.92 -10.19 1.42
CA PRO A 111 15.02 -10.67 2.26
C PRO A 111 15.71 -9.51 2.98
N LEU A 112 14.93 -8.73 3.73
CA LEU A 112 15.37 -7.52 4.42
C LEU A 112 15.73 -7.83 5.88
N SER A 113 16.93 -7.45 6.29
CA SER A 113 17.36 -7.50 7.69
C SER A 113 16.86 -6.26 8.44
N LEU A 114 15.56 -6.22 8.73
CA LEU A 114 14.95 -5.13 9.48
C LEU A 114 15.24 -5.27 10.99
N PRO A 115 15.55 -4.18 11.72
CA PRO A 115 15.75 -4.23 13.17
C PRO A 115 14.53 -4.78 13.94
N ARG A 116 13.32 -4.47 13.45
CA ARG A 116 12.04 -4.86 14.08
C ARG A 116 11.94 -4.42 15.54
N GLU A 117 12.59 -3.30 15.89
CA GLU A 117 12.48 -2.73 17.23
C GLU A 117 11.07 -2.19 17.46
N SER A 118 10.54 -2.39 18.66
CA SER A 118 9.27 -1.81 19.09
C SER A 118 9.50 -0.57 19.94
N TYR A 119 8.59 0.40 19.83
CA TYR A 119 8.56 1.58 20.68
C TYR A 119 7.20 1.66 21.37
N ASP A 120 7.18 1.55 22.70
CA ASP A 120 5.93 1.56 23.46
C ASP A 120 5.33 2.97 23.51
N THR A 121 4.06 3.06 23.12
CA THR A 121 3.28 4.29 23.11
C THR A 121 2.15 4.28 24.13
N GLY A 122 1.99 3.18 24.88
CA GLY A 122 0.85 2.93 25.77
C GLY A 122 -0.45 2.55 25.03
N GLU A 123 -0.44 2.54 23.69
CA GLU A 123 -1.61 2.17 22.89
C GLU A 123 -1.57 0.69 22.51
N VAL A 124 -2.72 0.03 22.64
CA VAL A 124 -2.87 -1.41 22.40
C VAL A 124 -3.85 -1.65 21.27
N LEU A 125 -3.43 -2.48 20.30
CA LEU A 125 -4.28 -3.02 19.25
C LEU A 125 -4.62 -4.48 19.53
N VAL A 126 -5.86 -4.86 19.26
CA VAL A 126 -6.35 -6.23 19.36
C VAL A 126 -6.86 -6.70 18.01
N VAL A 127 -6.71 -7.99 17.73
CA VAL A 127 -7.21 -8.63 16.51
C VAL A 127 -8.45 -9.43 16.86
N GLU A 128 -9.58 -9.07 16.26
CA GLU A 128 -10.86 -9.76 16.39
C GLU A 128 -11.11 -10.55 15.10
N GLN A 129 -11.44 -11.84 15.20
CA GLN A 129 -11.71 -12.70 14.05
C GLN A 129 -13.20 -13.07 14.00
N SER A 130 -13.73 -13.32 12.81
CA SER A 130 -15.09 -13.87 12.66
C SER A 130 -15.22 -15.24 13.36
N THR A 131 -16.25 -15.39 14.21
CA THR A 131 -16.52 -16.61 15.00
C THR A 131 -17.55 -17.55 14.38
N GLU A 132 -18.30 -17.11 13.37
CA GLU A 132 -19.44 -17.84 12.78
C GLU A 132 -19.06 -18.69 11.55
N THR A 133 -19.97 -19.60 11.16
CA THR A 133 -19.92 -20.31 9.88
C THR A 133 -20.14 -19.31 8.73
N GLY A 134 -19.07 -18.90 8.06
CA GLY A 134 -19.12 -17.93 6.98
C GLY A 134 -17.76 -17.70 6.35
N VAL A 135 -17.70 -16.71 5.46
CA VAL A 135 -16.42 -16.19 4.96
C VAL A 135 -15.62 -15.66 6.17
N PHE A 136 -14.30 -15.73 6.10
CA PHE A 136 -13.37 -15.32 7.14
C PHE A 136 -13.17 -13.81 7.10
N ALA A 137 -13.20 -13.19 8.28
CA ALA A 137 -12.95 -11.78 8.51
C ALA A 137 -11.98 -11.58 9.66
N PHE A 138 -11.31 -10.43 9.67
CA PHE A 138 -10.74 -9.91 10.89
C PHE A 138 -10.84 -8.39 10.97
N LYS A 139 -10.79 -7.89 12.21
CA LYS A 139 -10.72 -6.46 12.54
C LYS A 139 -9.49 -6.23 13.40
N VAL A 140 -8.71 -5.20 13.10
CA VAL A 140 -7.72 -4.64 14.02
C VAL A 140 -8.36 -3.45 14.71
N LYS A 141 -8.44 -3.51 16.04
CA LYS A 141 -9.17 -2.53 16.84
C LYS A 141 -8.27 -1.94 17.90
N ARG A 142 -8.46 -0.64 18.17
CA ARG A 142 -7.85 0.01 19.31
C ARG A 142 -8.59 -0.38 20.58
N LEU A 143 -7.86 -0.93 21.56
CA LEU A 143 -8.48 -1.43 22.79
C LEU A 143 -9.14 -0.31 23.60
N SER A 144 -8.51 0.88 23.67
CA SER A 144 -8.99 1.98 24.50
C SER A 144 -10.32 2.59 24.03
N THR A 145 -10.57 2.61 22.72
CA THR A 145 -11.74 3.26 22.11
C THR A 145 -12.70 2.29 21.45
N ASN A 146 -12.31 1.02 21.33
CA ASN A 146 -13.02 -0.02 20.58
C ASN A 146 -13.20 0.32 19.08
N GLN A 147 -12.48 1.32 18.55
CA GLN A 147 -12.54 1.71 17.15
C GLN A 147 -11.77 0.72 16.27
N SER A 148 -12.40 0.26 15.19
CA SER A 148 -11.73 -0.49 14.13
C SER A 148 -10.86 0.45 13.29
N ILE A 149 -9.58 0.14 13.20
CA ILE A 149 -8.60 0.84 12.35
C ILE A 149 -8.32 0.09 11.04
N TRP A 150 -8.70 -1.18 10.98
CA TRP A 150 -8.62 -2.00 9.79
C TRP A 150 -9.67 -3.10 9.88
N ASP A 151 -10.69 -3.02 9.04
CA ASP A 151 -11.85 -3.92 9.10
C ASP A 151 -12.09 -4.56 7.73
N THR A 152 -11.87 -5.87 7.63
CA THR A 152 -12.06 -6.60 6.37
C THR A 152 -13.51 -6.99 6.10
N THR A 153 -14.50 -6.57 6.92
CA THR A 153 -15.94 -6.80 6.69
C THR A 153 -16.56 -5.83 5.66
N ILE A 154 -15.79 -5.40 4.65
CA ILE A 154 -16.27 -4.39 3.70
C ILE A 154 -17.62 -4.77 3.09
N GLY A 155 -18.59 -3.86 3.26
CA GLY A 155 -19.98 -4.01 2.79
C GLY A 155 -21.01 -4.28 3.89
N GLU A 156 -20.61 -4.40 5.16
CA GLU A 156 -21.50 -4.67 6.29
C GLU A 156 -22.67 -3.66 6.40
N GLU A 157 -23.89 -4.19 6.50
CA GLU A 157 -25.02 -3.50 7.13
C GLU A 157 -25.47 -4.31 8.34
N GLN A 158 -25.92 -3.58 9.36
CA GLN A 158 -26.17 -3.89 10.79
C GLN A 158 -26.83 -5.25 11.15
N PHE A 159 -27.25 -6.07 10.18
CA PHE A 159 -27.91 -7.36 10.37
C PHE A 159 -27.40 -8.50 9.47
N ARG A 160 -26.38 -8.29 8.62
CA ARG A 160 -25.78 -9.36 7.79
C ARG A 160 -24.29 -9.08 7.56
N PRO A 161 -23.36 -9.91 8.09
CA PRO A 161 -21.93 -9.73 7.85
C PRO A 161 -21.62 -10.03 6.37
N HIS A 162 -21.04 -9.03 5.68
CA HIS A 162 -20.55 -9.15 4.31
C HIS A 162 -19.03 -9.21 4.33
N LEU A 163 -18.47 -10.04 3.48
CA LEU A 163 -17.03 -10.30 3.45
C LEU A 163 -16.61 -10.48 2.01
N CYS A 164 -15.87 -9.49 1.51
CA CYS A 164 -15.44 -9.43 0.12
C CYS A 164 -14.03 -8.89 0.05
N GLY A 165 -13.19 -9.53 -0.77
CA GLY A 165 -11.99 -8.89 -1.29
C GLY A 165 -10.68 -9.61 -1.05
N LEU A 166 -10.65 -10.67 -0.23
CA LEU A 166 -9.47 -11.53 -0.14
C LEU A 166 -9.41 -12.48 -1.34
N MET A 167 -8.45 -12.24 -2.24
CA MET A 167 -8.05 -13.18 -3.29
C MET A 167 -6.59 -13.54 -3.10
N PHE A 168 -6.23 -14.78 -3.40
CA PHE A 168 -4.87 -15.24 -3.20
C PHE A 168 -4.52 -16.28 -4.27
N ALA A 169 -4.03 -15.81 -5.42
CA ALA A 169 -3.39 -16.64 -6.43
C ALA A 169 -1.88 -16.36 -6.44
N ASP A 170 -1.12 -17.16 -7.20
CA ASP A 170 0.34 -17.03 -7.27
C ASP A 170 0.79 -15.62 -7.71
N GLN A 171 0.11 -15.04 -8.72
CA GLN A 171 0.44 -13.72 -9.28
C GLN A 171 -0.71 -12.70 -9.16
N TYR A 172 -1.66 -12.94 -8.25
CA TYR A 172 -2.70 -11.97 -7.93
C TYR A 172 -3.20 -12.18 -6.51
N ILE A 173 -2.76 -11.29 -5.63
CA ILE A 173 -3.14 -11.27 -4.22
C ILE A 173 -3.85 -9.94 -3.97
N GLN A 174 -5.02 -10.00 -3.33
CA GLN A 174 -5.81 -8.83 -2.99
C GLN A 174 -6.32 -8.93 -1.55
N ILE A 175 -6.34 -7.81 -0.84
CA ILE A 175 -7.09 -7.66 0.41
C ILE A 175 -7.73 -6.27 0.46
N ALA A 176 -8.92 -6.17 1.04
CA ALA A 176 -9.62 -4.91 1.19
C ALA A 176 -10.00 -4.69 2.66
N ALA A 177 -9.96 -3.44 3.12
CA ALA A 177 -10.37 -3.09 4.49
C ALA A 177 -10.85 -1.64 4.65
N PHE A 178 -11.86 -1.42 5.49
CA PHE A 178 -12.19 -0.09 6.00
C PHE A 178 -11.12 0.33 7.01
N ILE A 179 -10.69 1.58 6.92
CA ILE A 179 -9.59 2.11 7.75
C ILE A 179 -10.07 2.95 8.94
N GLY A 180 -11.38 3.24 9.01
CA GLY A 180 -11.98 3.99 10.10
C GLY A 180 -11.60 5.48 10.18
N SER A 181 -10.93 6.02 9.16
CA SER A 181 -10.52 7.43 9.06
C SER A 181 -10.48 7.93 7.62
N SER A 182 -10.76 9.21 7.39
CA SER A 182 -10.55 9.91 6.11
C SER A 182 -9.22 10.67 6.03
N GLU A 183 -8.46 10.75 7.12
CA GLU A 183 -7.24 11.55 7.23
C GLU A 183 -6.00 10.66 7.02
N ILE A 184 -5.75 10.31 5.76
CA ILE A 184 -4.68 9.37 5.35
C ILE A 184 -3.48 10.13 4.75
N PHE A 185 -2.27 9.70 5.11
CA PHE A 185 -0.98 10.25 4.68
C PHE A 185 0.00 9.12 4.33
N GLY A 186 1.06 9.41 3.57
CA GLY A 186 2.03 8.40 3.13
C GLY A 186 1.70 7.80 1.76
N LEU A 187 2.12 6.56 1.52
CA LEU A 187 2.31 5.94 0.21
C LEU A 187 3.37 6.64 -0.64
N GLY A 188 4.03 5.90 -1.52
CA GLY A 188 5.01 6.48 -2.42
C GLY A 188 5.73 5.47 -3.31
N GLU A 189 6.48 5.93 -4.30
CA GLU A 189 6.73 7.34 -4.62
C GLU A 189 5.81 7.84 -5.74
N HIS A 190 5.14 8.98 -5.52
CA HIS A 190 4.17 9.59 -6.44
C HIS A 190 4.22 11.11 -6.36
N THR A 191 3.91 11.79 -7.46
CA THR A 191 3.61 13.23 -7.43
C THR A 191 2.19 13.46 -6.94
N ARG A 192 2.02 14.18 -5.83
CA ARG A 192 0.70 14.51 -5.30
C ARG A 192 0.55 16.00 -5.11
N SER A 193 -0.61 16.53 -5.52
CA SER A 193 -0.96 17.94 -5.30
C SER A 193 -1.32 18.26 -3.85
N ARG A 194 -1.57 17.22 -3.03
CA ARG A 194 -1.93 17.33 -1.61
C ARG A 194 -1.19 16.28 -0.80
N PHE A 195 -0.81 16.65 0.42
CA PHE A 195 -0.19 15.73 1.37
C PHE A 195 -1.20 14.70 1.90
N ARG A 196 -2.39 15.17 2.29
CA ARG A 196 -3.53 14.33 2.65
C ARG A 196 -4.14 13.70 1.40
N HIS A 197 -4.42 12.40 1.45
CA HIS A 197 -5.14 11.71 0.39
C HIS A 197 -6.59 12.23 0.27
N VAL A 198 -7.09 12.28 -0.96
CA VAL A 198 -8.51 12.55 -1.23
C VAL A 198 -9.22 11.21 -1.21
N VAL A 199 -10.16 11.03 -0.29
CA VAL A 199 -10.87 9.75 -0.13
C VAL A 199 -12.18 9.70 -0.92
N ASN A 200 -12.72 10.85 -1.33
CA ASN A 200 -14.08 10.96 -1.89
C ASN A 200 -14.29 10.27 -3.25
N ASN A 201 -13.22 9.84 -3.91
CA ASN A 201 -13.24 9.16 -5.20
C ASN A 201 -12.32 7.93 -5.15
N TYR A 202 -12.61 6.93 -5.98
CA TYR A 202 -11.70 5.80 -6.19
C TYR A 202 -10.39 6.29 -6.84
N THR A 203 -9.28 6.10 -6.14
CA THR A 203 -7.94 6.51 -6.59
C THR A 203 -6.96 5.38 -6.39
N THR A 204 -6.24 4.97 -7.44
CA THR A 204 -5.25 3.90 -7.38
C THR A 204 -3.83 4.46 -7.38
N TRP A 205 -3.01 3.97 -6.44
CA TRP A 205 -1.60 4.33 -6.31
C TRP A 205 -0.71 3.12 -6.65
N PRO A 206 -0.23 2.99 -7.91
CA PRO A 206 0.66 1.91 -8.32
C PRO A 206 2.06 2.14 -7.76
N MET A 207 2.75 1.09 -7.34
CA MET A 207 4.07 1.13 -6.71
C MET A 207 4.95 0.05 -7.34
N PHE A 208 5.92 0.50 -8.14
CA PHE A 208 6.97 -0.31 -8.72
C PHE A 208 8.09 0.64 -9.15
N SER A 209 9.32 0.45 -8.68
CA SER A 209 10.42 1.38 -8.93
C SER A 209 10.64 1.60 -10.43
N ARG A 210 10.54 2.85 -10.88
CA ARG A 210 10.61 3.24 -12.29
C ARG A 210 11.27 4.60 -12.45
N ASP A 211 12.21 4.67 -13.38
CA ASP A 211 12.73 5.95 -13.86
C ASP A 211 11.64 6.66 -14.68
N GLN A 212 11.09 7.71 -14.08
CA GLN A 212 10.06 8.55 -14.67
C GLN A 212 10.16 9.92 -14.02
N PHE A 213 10.25 10.97 -14.82
CA PHE A 213 10.29 12.33 -14.29
C PHE A 213 9.01 12.66 -13.49
N PRO A 214 9.11 13.28 -12.31
CA PRO A 214 7.95 13.71 -11.54
C PRO A 214 7.23 14.82 -12.29
N SER A 215 5.92 14.65 -12.52
CA SER A 215 5.08 15.69 -13.12
C SER A 215 3.72 15.77 -12.45
N SER A 216 3.18 16.98 -12.34
CA SER A 216 1.81 17.23 -11.88
C SER A 216 0.78 16.69 -12.88
N SER A 217 1.11 16.61 -14.17
CA SER A 217 0.25 16.05 -15.21
C SER A 217 0.11 14.52 -15.14
N THR A 218 1.00 13.83 -14.41
CA THR A 218 1.01 12.37 -14.26
C THR A 218 1.01 11.92 -12.80
N SER A 219 0.18 12.58 -11.99
CA SER A 219 0.12 12.43 -10.51
C SER A 219 -0.11 11.00 -9.98
N TYR A 220 -0.47 10.03 -10.82
CA TYR A 220 -0.78 8.65 -10.40
C TYR A 220 0.21 7.61 -10.95
N GLN A 221 1.33 8.03 -11.53
CA GLN A 221 2.37 7.12 -11.99
C GLN A 221 3.28 6.71 -10.83
N ASN A 222 3.72 5.45 -10.85
CA ASN A 222 4.83 4.99 -10.02
C ASN A 222 6.14 5.67 -10.45
N LEU A 223 6.93 6.09 -9.45
CA LEU A 223 8.23 6.75 -9.63
C LEU A 223 9.36 5.87 -9.07
N TYR A 224 10.42 6.47 -8.55
CA TYR A 224 11.69 5.81 -8.24
C TYR A 224 11.59 4.83 -7.06
N GLY A 225 10.94 5.23 -5.97
CA GLY A 225 10.80 4.43 -4.75
C GLY A 225 9.48 3.66 -4.61
N VAL A 226 9.48 2.70 -3.70
CA VAL A 226 8.30 1.91 -3.29
C VAL A 226 8.15 2.01 -1.76
N TYR A 227 7.10 2.69 -1.31
CA TYR A 227 6.84 3.00 0.08
C TYR A 227 5.40 2.57 0.46
N PRO A 228 5.15 1.27 0.71
CA PRO A 228 3.82 0.74 1.06
C PRO A 228 3.47 0.96 2.54
N PHE A 229 3.75 2.17 3.03
CA PHE A 229 3.42 2.63 4.38
C PHE A 229 2.47 3.81 4.32
N TYR A 230 1.40 3.78 5.11
CA TYR A 230 0.54 4.94 5.32
C TYR A 230 0.30 5.19 6.80
N LEU A 231 -0.06 6.42 7.12
CA LEU A 231 -0.48 6.87 8.44
C LEU A 231 -1.90 7.42 8.35
N ALA A 232 -2.75 7.09 9.32
CA ALA A 232 -4.08 7.65 9.43
C ALA A 232 -4.30 8.30 10.81
N VAL A 233 -4.96 9.46 10.82
CA VAL A 233 -5.37 10.17 12.03
C VAL A 233 -6.84 9.85 12.32
N GLU A 234 -7.11 9.25 13.47
CA GLU A 234 -8.44 8.82 13.90
C GLU A 234 -9.31 10.00 14.36
N ASN A 235 -10.61 9.77 14.50
CA ASN A 235 -11.59 10.80 14.88
C ASN A 235 -11.34 11.37 16.28
N ASP A 236 -10.68 10.61 17.16
CA ASP A 236 -10.27 11.04 18.50
C ASP A 236 -8.85 11.66 18.54
N HIS A 237 -8.28 11.95 17.37
CA HIS A 237 -6.92 12.48 17.16
C HIS A 237 -5.77 11.51 17.49
N LYS A 238 -6.06 10.26 17.86
CA LYS A 238 -5.04 9.21 17.87
C LYS A 238 -4.62 8.90 16.45
N ALA A 239 -3.57 8.10 16.30
CA ALA A 239 -3.09 7.72 14.98
C ALA A 239 -2.70 6.24 14.92
N HIS A 240 -2.74 5.70 13.72
CA HIS A 240 -2.13 4.41 13.43
C HIS A 240 -1.37 4.48 12.10
N GLY A 241 -0.35 3.65 11.99
CA GLY A 241 0.40 3.44 10.76
C GLY A 241 0.24 2.01 10.30
N VAL A 242 0.27 1.79 8.98
CA VAL A 242 0.27 0.45 8.42
C VAL A 242 1.33 0.32 7.34
N LEU A 243 2.17 -0.70 7.48
CA LEU A 243 3.13 -1.14 6.48
C LEU A 243 2.67 -2.47 5.90
N ILE A 244 2.62 -2.59 4.57
CA ILE A 244 2.46 -3.87 3.89
C ILE A 244 3.83 -4.25 3.31
N LEU A 245 4.52 -5.21 3.93
CA LEU A 245 5.88 -5.60 3.55
C LEU A 245 5.85 -6.56 2.36
N ASN A 246 5.92 -5.99 1.15
CA ASN A 246 5.99 -6.70 -0.11
C ASN A 246 6.77 -5.86 -1.13
N SER A 247 7.55 -6.48 -2.01
CA SER A 247 8.39 -5.79 -3.02
C SER A 247 8.01 -6.15 -4.46
N ASN A 248 6.99 -6.97 -4.69
CA ASN A 248 6.43 -7.18 -6.02
C ASN A 248 5.76 -5.88 -6.50
N ALA A 249 5.49 -5.78 -7.81
CA ALA A 249 4.65 -4.71 -8.30
C ALA A 249 3.27 -4.76 -7.63
N GLN A 250 2.87 -3.64 -7.07
CA GLN A 250 1.72 -3.57 -6.17
C GLN A 250 0.99 -2.25 -6.37
N GLU A 251 -0.25 -2.20 -5.91
CA GLU A 251 -1.04 -0.98 -5.89
C GLU A 251 -1.90 -0.92 -4.64
N LEU A 252 -2.21 0.30 -4.22
CA LEU A 252 -3.18 0.54 -3.16
C LEU A 252 -4.24 1.50 -3.68
N MET A 253 -5.46 1.01 -3.82
CA MET A 253 -6.63 1.81 -4.15
C MET A 253 -7.25 2.36 -2.88
N ILE A 254 -7.63 3.63 -2.87
CA ILE A 254 -8.39 4.29 -1.81
C ILE A 254 -9.79 4.61 -2.36
N GLY A 255 -10.84 4.30 -1.61
CA GLY A 255 -12.23 4.55 -1.99
C GLY A 255 -13.03 5.38 -0.97
N PRO A 256 -14.26 5.80 -1.33
CA PRO A 256 -15.05 6.83 -0.64
C PRO A 256 -15.67 6.44 0.70
N ALA A 257 -16.07 5.20 0.91
CA ALA A 257 -16.38 4.72 2.25
C ALA A 257 -15.08 4.28 2.92
N PRO A 258 -14.31 5.20 3.54
CA PRO A 258 -12.86 5.21 3.49
C PRO A 258 -12.30 3.81 3.69
N HIS A 259 -11.88 3.24 2.58
CA HIS A 259 -11.38 1.88 2.49
C HIS A 259 -10.20 1.85 1.56
N ILE A 260 -9.43 0.79 1.72
CA ILE A 260 -8.33 0.46 0.84
C ILE A 260 -8.56 -0.89 0.17
N VAL A 261 -8.04 -1.02 -1.04
CA VAL A 261 -7.85 -2.31 -1.72
C VAL A 261 -6.38 -2.41 -2.07
N TYR A 262 -5.66 -3.28 -1.38
CA TYR A 262 -4.29 -3.61 -1.71
C TYR A 262 -4.26 -4.75 -2.72
N ARG A 263 -3.48 -4.59 -3.79
CA ARG A 263 -3.24 -5.64 -4.78
C ARG A 263 -1.75 -5.78 -5.05
N THR A 264 -1.28 -7.01 -5.22
CA THR A 264 0.10 -7.29 -5.59
C THR A 264 0.18 -8.51 -6.49
N ILE A 265 1.20 -8.55 -7.35
CA ILE A 265 1.39 -9.64 -8.31
C ILE A 265 2.29 -10.76 -7.79
N GLY A 266 2.50 -10.86 -6.48
CA GLY A 266 3.27 -11.94 -5.89
C GLY A 266 3.58 -11.77 -4.41
N GLY A 267 4.35 -12.72 -3.87
CA GLY A 267 4.77 -12.73 -2.46
C GLY A 267 3.66 -13.13 -1.50
N MET A 268 3.59 -12.45 -0.36
CA MET A 268 2.68 -12.71 0.76
C MET A 268 1.99 -11.42 1.20
N LEU A 269 0.90 -11.55 1.98
CA LEU A 269 0.38 -10.43 2.78
C LEU A 269 1.09 -10.46 4.14
N ASP A 270 2.07 -9.59 4.35
CA ASP A 270 2.75 -9.38 5.63
C ASP A 270 2.51 -7.94 6.08
N ILE A 271 1.58 -7.73 7.01
CA ILE A 271 1.00 -6.43 7.35
C ILE A 271 1.34 -6.08 8.79
N TYR A 272 1.88 -4.89 9.03
CA TYR A 272 2.26 -4.38 10.35
C TYR A 272 1.44 -3.16 10.71
N PHE A 273 0.90 -3.12 11.92
CA PHE A 273 0.05 -2.06 12.44
C PHE A 273 0.72 -1.40 13.64
N PHE A 274 0.98 -0.09 13.55
CA PHE A 274 1.70 0.70 14.54
C PHE A 274 0.75 1.67 15.24
N PRO A 275 0.36 1.45 16.51
CA PRO A 275 -0.56 2.34 17.21
C PRO A 275 0.17 3.49 17.91
N GLY A 276 -0.30 4.72 17.76
CA GLY A 276 0.21 5.87 18.51
C GLY A 276 -0.91 6.75 19.06
N PRO A 277 -0.72 7.39 20.20
CA PRO A 277 -1.61 8.46 20.64
C PRO A 277 -1.41 9.72 19.80
N ARG A 278 -0.27 9.86 19.09
CA ARG A 278 0.02 10.95 18.15
C ARG A 278 0.66 10.44 16.85
N PRO A 279 0.52 11.15 15.72
CA PRO A 279 1.17 10.79 14.46
C PRO A 279 2.69 10.60 14.57
N GLU A 280 3.38 11.41 15.37
CA GLU A 280 4.83 11.31 15.56
C GLU A 280 5.24 10.01 16.23
N ASP A 281 4.41 9.49 17.14
CA ASP A 281 4.67 8.22 17.83
C ASP A 281 4.50 7.02 16.88
N VAL A 282 3.61 7.13 15.89
CA VAL A 282 3.50 6.16 14.80
C VAL A 282 4.76 6.17 13.93
N VAL A 283 5.23 7.35 13.54
CA VAL A 283 6.45 7.49 12.72
C VAL A 283 7.69 7.00 13.48
N ARG A 284 7.79 7.26 14.79
CA ARG A 284 8.86 6.73 15.65
C ARG A 284 8.88 5.21 15.68
N GLN A 285 7.72 4.57 15.84
CA GLN A 285 7.60 3.11 15.79
C GLN A 285 7.99 2.56 14.42
N TYR A 286 7.48 3.15 13.34
CA TYR A 286 7.82 2.74 11.99
C TYR A 286 9.34 2.83 11.75
N ALA A 287 9.98 3.94 12.10
CA ALA A 287 11.43 4.12 11.97
C ALA A 287 12.24 3.16 12.85
N ALA A 288 11.80 2.89 14.08
CA ALA A 288 12.44 1.87 14.92
C ALA A 288 12.33 0.47 14.30
N PHE A 289 11.18 0.18 13.68
CA PHE A 289 10.90 -1.11 13.06
C PHE A 289 11.71 -1.34 11.76
N VAL A 290 11.70 -0.38 10.81
CA VAL A 290 12.37 -0.54 9.51
C VAL A 290 13.85 -0.16 9.52
N GLY A 291 14.28 0.64 10.50
CA GLY A 291 15.62 1.21 10.56
C GLY A 291 15.56 2.73 10.64
N LYS A 292 16.20 3.29 11.66
CA LYS A 292 16.29 4.74 11.87
C LYS A 292 17.16 5.35 10.75
N PRO A 293 16.84 6.58 10.30
CA PRO A 293 17.70 7.26 9.33
C PRO A 293 19.11 7.42 9.91
N ALA A 294 20.12 7.24 9.06
CA ALA A 294 21.50 7.54 9.44
C ALA A 294 21.63 9.03 9.78
N LEU A 295 22.42 9.36 10.80
CA LEU A 295 22.79 10.74 11.08
C LEU A 295 23.68 11.24 9.93
N PRO A 296 23.23 12.21 9.11
CA PRO A 296 24.05 12.72 8.03
C PRO A 296 25.28 13.47 8.59
N PRO A 297 26.41 13.48 7.87
CA PRO A 297 27.55 14.31 8.25
C PRO A 297 27.17 15.79 8.21
N TYR A 298 27.77 16.61 9.07
CA TYR A 298 27.34 18.00 9.28
C TYR A 298 27.34 18.85 7.98
N TRP A 299 28.34 18.65 7.10
CA TRP A 299 28.44 19.35 5.82
C TRP A 299 27.27 19.07 4.86
N ALA A 300 26.54 17.95 5.03
CA ALA A 300 25.41 17.61 4.18
C ALA A 300 24.18 18.52 4.40
N PHE A 301 24.14 19.23 5.54
CA PHE A 301 23.12 20.27 5.80
C PHE A 301 23.43 21.59 5.09
N GLY A 302 24.63 21.75 4.54
CA GLY A 302 25.04 22.91 3.78
C GLY A 302 24.42 22.95 2.38
N TYR A 303 24.56 24.10 1.72
CA TYR A 303 24.09 24.27 0.35
C TYR A 303 24.94 23.44 -0.62
N GLN A 304 24.28 22.80 -1.58
CA GLN A 304 24.90 21.87 -2.51
C GLN A 304 24.60 22.30 -3.95
N LEU A 305 25.65 22.42 -4.76
CA LEU A 305 25.56 22.82 -6.16
C LEU A 305 25.71 21.59 -7.07
N CYS A 306 24.75 21.39 -7.97
CA CYS A 306 24.77 20.31 -8.95
C CYS A 306 24.13 20.78 -10.26
N LYS A 307 24.62 20.25 -11.38
CA LYS A 307 24.01 20.38 -12.71
C LYS A 307 24.50 19.24 -13.59
N TYR A 308 23.56 18.64 -14.32
CA TYR A 308 23.88 17.83 -15.49
C TYR A 308 24.23 18.73 -16.69
N GLY A 309 25.35 18.45 -17.36
CA GLY A 309 25.79 19.10 -18.59
C GLY A 309 26.82 20.19 -18.40
N TYR A 310 27.71 20.07 -17.40
CA TYR A 310 28.95 20.85 -17.40
C TYR A 310 29.89 20.32 -18.50
N LYS A 311 30.51 21.20 -19.28
CA LYS A 311 31.33 20.79 -20.45
C LYS A 311 32.78 20.48 -20.10
N SER A 312 33.28 20.96 -18.97
CA SER A 312 34.68 20.80 -18.55
C SER A 312 34.87 21.15 -17.07
N LEU A 313 36.02 20.76 -16.52
CA LEU A 313 36.46 21.19 -15.19
C LEU A 313 36.60 22.72 -15.08
N THR A 314 36.94 23.40 -16.16
CA THR A 314 37.04 24.86 -16.20
C THR A 314 35.67 25.52 -15.98
N GLU A 315 34.63 25.09 -16.70
CA GLU A 315 33.27 25.62 -16.53
C GLU A 315 32.75 25.41 -15.10
N LEU A 316 33.05 24.23 -14.51
CA LEU A 316 32.68 23.95 -13.13
C LEU A 316 33.40 24.91 -12.16
N LYS A 317 34.73 25.09 -12.30
CA LYS A 317 35.52 26.00 -11.45
C LYS A 317 35.06 27.45 -11.56
N GLU A 318 34.73 27.91 -12.77
CA GLU A 318 34.18 29.25 -13.00
C GLU A 318 32.85 29.42 -12.27
N THR A 319 31.94 28.45 -12.39
CA THR A 319 30.65 28.47 -11.69
C THR A 319 30.83 28.54 -10.17
N ILE A 320 31.74 27.72 -9.61
CA ILE A 320 32.06 27.75 -8.16
C ILE A 320 32.59 29.14 -7.76
N SER A 321 33.53 29.69 -8.53
CA SER A 321 34.11 31.01 -8.28
C SER A 321 33.04 32.10 -8.23
N GLU A 322 32.08 32.09 -9.16
CA GLU A 322 31.00 33.08 -9.17
C GLU A 322 30.05 32.93 -7.96
N VAL A 323 29.69 31.71 -7.56
CA VAL A 323 28.89 31.45 -6.35
C VAL A 323 29.62 31.97 -5.10
N GLN A 324 30.93 31.72 -4.99
CA GLN A 324 31.76 32.19 -3.89
C GLN A 324 31.91 33.72 -3.86
N LYS A 325 32.14 34.35 -5.02
CA LYS A 325 32.19 35.82 -5.15
C LYS A 325 30.86 36.49 -4.77
N ALA A 326 29.74 35.82 -5.04
CA ALA A 326 28.42 36.27 -4.62
C ALA A 326 28.16 36.13 -3.11
N GLY A 327 29.08 35.54 -2.34
CA GLY A 327 28.96 35.36 -0.89
C GLY A 327 27.95 34.29 -0.49
N ILE A 328 27.57 33.39 -1.40
CA ILE A 328 26.65 32.28 -1.12
C ILE A 328 27.44 31.18 -0.38
N PRO A 329 27.02 30.74 0.82
CA PRO A 329 27.62 29.60 1.49
C PRO A 329 27.52 28.36 0.61
N LEU A 330 28.63 27.62 0.43
CA LEU A 330 28.71 26.46 -0.44
C LEU A 330 29.55 25.37 0.24
N ASP A 331 28.92 24.25 0.55
CA ASP A 331 29.57 23.14 1.26
C ASP A 331 29.90 21.97 0.32
N VAL A 332 29.07 21.73 -0.70
CA VAL A 332 29.21 20.56 -1.60
C VAL A 332 29.02 20.98 -3.05
N VAL A 333 29.87 20.42 -3.92
CA VAL A 333 29.72 20.51 -5.37
C VAL A 333 29.69 19.10 -5.94
N TYR A 334 28.67 18.80 -6.74
CA TYR A 334 28.57 17.53 -7.47
C TYR A 334 29.06 17.69 -8.90
N ALA A 335 29.88 16.74 -9.33
CA ALA A 335 30.16 16.51 -10.74
C ALA A 335 29.27 15.37 -11.22
N ASP A 336 28.29 15.69 -12.07
CA ASP A 336 27.42 14.68 -12.70
C ASP A 336 28.21 13.83 -13.70
N ILE A 337 27.55 12.89 -14.39
CA ILE A 337 28.17 11.89 -15.29
C ILE A 337 29.08 12.47 -16.38
N ASP A 338 28.98 13.77 -16.68
CA ASP A 338 29.82 14.46 -17.68
C ASP A 338 31.32 14.43 -17.34
N HIS A 339 31.68 14.27 -16.05
CA HIS A 339 33.09 14.20 -15.64
C HIS A 339 33.80 12.93 -16.07
N MET A 340 33.04 11.89 -16.38
CA MET A 340 33.53 10.56 -16.73
C MET A 340 33.96 10.50 -18.21
N ASP A 341 34.86 9.58 -18.54
CA ASP A 341 35.15 9.25 -19.94
C ASP A 341 33.98 8.45 -20.51
N LEU A 342 33.28 9.02 -21.49
CA LEU A 342 32.11 8.41 -22.14
C LEU A 342 31.06 7.86 -21.15
N TYR A 343 30.84 8.56 -20.02
CA TYR A 343 29.88 8.18 -18.98
C TYR A 343 30.18 6.83 -18.30
N GLN A 344 31.44 6.39 -18.29
CA GLN A 344 31.87 5.16 -17.64
C GLN A 344 32.31 5.42 -16.21
N ASP A 345 31.74 4.67 -15.26
CA ASP A 345 32.13 4.75 -13.86
C ASP A 345 33.66 4.58 -13.67
N PHE A 346 34.21 5.31 -12.70
CA PHE A 346 35.63 5.28 -12.31
C PHE A 346 36.62 5.75 -13.38
N THR A 347 36.19 6.63 -14.28
CA THR A 347 37.03 7.27 -15.30
C THR A 347 36.93 8.80 -15.23
N LEU A 348 37.87 9.50 -15.87
CA LEU A 348 37.83 10.95 -16.07
C LEU A 348 37.95 11.26 -17.55
N GLY A 349 37.02 12.06 -18.07
CA GLY A 349 37.07 12.55 -19.44
C GLY A 349 38.23 13.54 -19.63
N GLN A 350 38.76 13.66 -20.85
CA GLN A 350 39.91 14.53 -21.15
C GLN A 350 39.68 16.01 -20.76
N ALA A 351 38.43 16.49 -20.80
CA ALA A 351 38.07 17.86 -20.39
C ALA A 351 38.00 18.05 -18.87
N TRP A 352 38.25 16.99 -18.10
CA TRP A 352 38.13 16.92 -16.65
C TRP A 352 39.44 16.53 -15.93
N THR A 353 40.48 16.24 -16.70
CA THR A 353 41.88 16.04 -16.25
C THR A 353 42.68 17.30 -16.49
#